data_AF-F7FDK4-F1
#
_entry.id   AF-F7FDK4-F1
#
_cell.length_a   1.000
_cell.length_b   1.000
_cell.length_c   1.000
_cell.angle_alpha   90.00
_cell.angle_beta   90.00
_cell.angle_gamma   90.00
#
_symmetry.space_group_name_H-M   'P 1'
#
loop_
_entity.id
_entity.type
_entity.pdbx_description
1 polymer ?
#
loop_
_entity_poly.entity_id
_entity_poly.type
_entity_poly.pdbx_seq_one_letter_code
_entity_poly.pdbx_strand_id
1 'polypeptide(L)'
;MGAAVFFGCTFVAFGPAFALFLITVAGDPLRVIILVAGAFFWLVSLLLASVVWFILVHVTDRSDARLQYGLLIFGAAVSVLLQEVFRFAYYKLLNFWSLLRYHQWCLLCYQYFG
;
A
#
# COMPACT_ATOMS: atom_id res chain seq x y z
N MET A 1 -12.32 -32.33 -4.90
CA MET A 1 -12.56 -31.24 -5.88
C MET A 1 -12.16 -29.85 -5.37
N GLY A 2 -12.09 -29.59 -4.05
CA GLY A 2 -11.73 -28.25 -3.54
C GLY A 2 -10.30 -27.79 -3.84
N ALA A 3 -9.30 -28.68 -3.83
CA ALA A 3 -7.90 -28.29 -4.04
C ALA A 3 -7.65 -27.69 -5.43
N ALA A 4 -8.23 -28.25 -6.50
CA ALA A 4 -8.07 -27.75 -7.85
C ALA A 4 -8.65 -26.33 -8.01
N VAL A 5 -9.82 -26.06 -7.42
CA VAL A 5 -10.43 -24.72 -7.42
C VAL A 5 -9.62 -23.74 -6.58
N PHE A 6 -9.13 -24.16 -5.41
CA PHE A 6 -8.27 -23.34 -4.57
C PHE A 6 -6.99 -22.89 -5.29
N PHE A 7 -6.27 -23.82 -5.90
CA PHE A 7 -5.05 -23.49 -6.65
C PHE A 7 -5.38 -22.66 -7.90
N GLY A 8 -6.47 -22.97 -8.61
CA GLY A 8 -6.95 -22.16 -9.74
C GLY A 8 -7.20 -20.70 -9.36
N CYS A 9 -8.00 -20.45 -8.31
CA CYS A 9 -8.29 -19.09 -7.84
C CYS A 9 -7.04 -18.38 -7.30
N THR A 10 -6.16 -19.09 -6.58
CA THR A 10 -4.92 -18.51 -6.03
C THR A 10 -3.97 -18.07 -7.13
N PHE A 11 -3.76 -18.89 -8.17
CA PHE A 11 -2.89 -18.52 -9.28
C PHE A 11 -3.48 -17.42 -10.17
N VAL A 12 -4.81 -17.35 -10.32
CA VAL A 12 -5.45 -16.21 -11.02
C VAL A 12 -5.29 -14.91 -10.21
N ALA A 13 -5.48 -14.95 -8.89
CA ALA A 13 -5.37 -13.76 -8.04
C ALA A 13 -3.92 -13.28 -7.85
N PHE A 14 -2.99 -14.18 -7.57
CA PHE A 14 -1.62 -13.84 -7.16
C PHE A 14 -0.54 -14.22 -8.18
N GLY A 15 -0.84 -15.01 -9.22
CA GLY A 15 0.17 -15.47 -10.19
C GLY A 15 0.99 -14.34 -10.81
N PRO A 16 0.36 -13.29 -11.37
CA PRO A 16 1.09 -12.15 -11.93
C PRO A 16 1.91 -11.39 -10.88
N ALA A 17 1.33 -11.13 -9.70
CA ALA A 17 2.01 -10.42 -8.62
C ALA A 17 3.22 -11.21 -8.09
N PHE A 18 3.10 -12.53 -7.98
CA PHE A 18 4.16 -13.43 -7.55
C PHE A 18 5.28 -13.51 -8.59
N ALA A 19 4.95 -13.58 -9.88
CA ALA A 19 5.94 -13.55 -10.95
C ALA A 19 6.74 -12.24 -10.95
N LEU A 20 6.08 -11.08 -10.80
CA LEU A 20 6.76 -9.79 -10.68
C LEU A 20 7.66 -9.73 -9.44
N PHE A 21 7.18 -10.23 -8.30
CA PHE A 21 7.98 -10.26 -7.08
C PHE A 21 9.27 -11.09 -7.27
N LEU A 22 9.16 -12.31 -7.79
CA LEU A 22 10.33 -13.19 -8.00
C LEU A 22 11.31 -12.64 -9.04
N ILE A 23 10.80 -12.11 -10.16
CA ILE A 23 11.65 -11.69 -11.28
C ILE A 23 12.28 -10.31 -11.02
N THR A 24 11.56 -9.38 -10.37
CA THR A 24 11.98 -7.97 -10.31
C THR A 24 12.33 -7.45 -8.91
N VAL A 25 11.77 -8.03 -7.85
CA VAL A 25 11.91 -7.49 -6.48
C VAL A 25 12.86 -8.34 -5.65
N ALA A 26 12.74 -9.68 -5.72
CA ALA A 26 13.45 -10.59 -4.82
C ALA A 26 14.98 -10.57 -4.97
N GLY A 27 15.52 -10.14 -6.13
CA GLY A 27 16.96 -10.07 -6.36
C GLY A 27 17.67 -8.94 -5.60
N ASP A 28 16.97 -7.83 -5.31
CA ASP A 28 17.54 -6.67 -4.64
C ASP A 28 16.90 -6.49 -3.26
N PRO A 29 17.63 -6.66 -2.14
CA PRO A 29 17.06 -6.55 -0.80
C PRO A 29 16.46 -5.17 -0.52
N LEU A 30 16.97 -4.13 -1.19
CA LEU A 30 16.42 -2.80 -1.11
C LEU A 30 14.98 -2.72 -1.67
N ARG A 31 14.71 -3.39 -2.79
CA ARG A 31 13.38 -3.41 -3.42
C ARG A 31 12.36 -4.13 -2.53
N VAL A 32 12.81 -5.14 -1.80
CA VAL A 32 11.99 -5.84 -0.81
C VAL A 32 11.59 -4.90 0.33
N ILE A 33 12.55 -4.15 0.88
CA ILE A 33 12.28 -3.22 2.00
C ILE A 33 11.27 -2.14 1.59
N ILE A 34 11.44 -1.53 0.41
CA ILE A 34 10.49 -0.52 -0.09
C ILE A 34 9.10 -1.14 -0.34
N LEU A 35 9.02 -2.37 -0.84
CA LEU A 35 7.73 -3.05 -1.04
C LEU A 35 7.00 -3.28 0.29
N VAL A 36 7.71 -3.74 1.32
CA VAL A 36 7.17 -3.92 2.67
C VAL A 36 6.72 -2.59 3.28
N ALA A 37 7.53 -1.52 3.13
CA ALA A 37 7.17 -0.19 3.59
C ALA A 37 5.89 0.33 2.90
N GLY A 38 5.78 0.16 1.58
CA GLY A 38 4.58 0.53 0.82
C GLY A 38 3.33 -0.23 1.28
N ALA A 39 3.46 -1.54 1.53
CA ALA A 39 2.36 -2.35 2.08
C ALA A 39 1.93 -1.87 3.47
N PHE A 40 2.88 -1.49 4.34
CA PHE A 40 2.58 -0.92 5.65
C PHE A 40 1.81 0.39 5.54
N PHE A 41 2.24 1.33 4.70
CA PHE A 41 1.52 2.59 4.49
C PHE A 41 0.11 2.36 3.93
N TRP A 42 -0.07 1.37 3.05
CA TRP A 42 -1.38 0.97 2.57
C TRP A 42 -2.27 0.45 3.71
N LEU A 43 -1.75 -0.41 4.60
CA LEU A 43 -2.49 -0.87 5.78
C LEU A 43 -2.88 0.26 6.73
N VAL A 44 -1.98 1.22 6.98
CA VAL A 44 -2.30 2.41 7.79
C VAL A 44 -3.40 3.25 7.14
N SER A 45 -3.37 3.42 5.82
CA SER A 45 -4.42 4.15 5.10
C SER A 45 -5.80 3.48 5.24
N LEU A 46 -5.85 2.15 5.16
CA LEU A 46 -7.07 1.38 5.38
C LEU A 46 -7.53 1.41 6.83
N LEU A 47 -6.61 1.42 7.79
CA LEU A 47 -6.94 1.54 9.21
C LEU A 47 -7.62 2.89 9.50
N LEU A 48 -7.09 3.98 8.94
CA LEU A 48 -7.73 5.29 9.08
C LEU A 48 -9.10 5.33 8.38
N ALA A 49 -9.21 4.75 7.19
CA ALA A 49 -10.47 4.66 6.47
C ALA A 49 -11.52 3.84 7.24
N SER A 50 -11.12 2.73 7.88
CA SER A 50 -12.01 1.88 8.66
C SER A 50 -12.47 2.55 9.94
N VAL A 51 -11.61 3.35 10.59
CA VAL A 51 -12.01 4.19 11.73
C VAL A 51 -13.05 5.23 11.32
N VAL A 52 -12.86 5.92 10.18
CA VAL A 52 -13.84 6.88 9.66
C VAL A 52 -15.18 6.20 9.38
N TRP A 53 -15.17 5.06 8.67
CA TRP A 53 -16.38 4.31 8.38
C TRP A 53 -17.06 3.80 9.65
N PHE A 54 -16.29 3.31 10.62
CA PHE A 54 -16.82 2.83 11.90
C PHE A 54 -17.54 3.94 12.68
N ILE A 55 -16.96 5.14 12.75
CA ILE A 55 -17.60 6.31 13.39
C ILE A 55 -18.90 6.65 12.66
N LEU A 56 -18.90 6.71 11.33
CA LEU A 56 -20.09 7.03 10.54
C LEU A 56 -21.24 6.04 10.79
N VAL A 57 -20.95 4.75 10.86
CA VAL A 57 -21.95 3.70 11.13
C VAL A 57 -22.47 3.69 12.58
N HIS A 58 -21.72 4.26 13.53
CA HIS A 58 -22.18 4.40 14.92
C HIS A 58 -22.98 5.68 15.15
N VAL A 59 -22.68 6.75 14.41
CA VAL A 59 -23.40 8.03 14.48
C VAL A 59 -24.73 7.96 13.71
N THR A 60 -24.78 7.15 12.64
CA THR A 60 -25.94 7.04 11.76
C THR A 60 -26.88 5.93 12.22
N ASP A 61 -28.19 6.12 12.07
CA ASP A 61 -29.18 5.08 12.36
C ASP A 61 -28.98 3.86 11.44
N ARG A 62 -28.95 2.67 12.03
CA ARG A 62 -28.71 1.40 11.34
C ARG A 62 -29.99 0.80 10.74
N SER A 63 -31.15 1.38 11.02
CA SER A 63 -32.45 0.91 10.54
C SER A 63 -32.64 1.10 9.03
N ASP A 64 -31.99 2.10 8.43
CA ASP A 64 -32.12 2.42 7.00
C ASP A 64 -31.08 1.71 6.12
N ALA A 65 -31.49 0.63 5.44
CA ALA A 65 -30.64 -0.13 4.52
C ALA A 65 -30.08 0.72 3.35
N ARG A 66 -30.86 1.69 2.86
CA ARG A 66 -30.43 2.60 1.78
C ARG A 66 -29.31 3.54 2.26
N LEU A 67 -29.41 4.02 3.49
CA LEU A 67 -28.43 4.91 4.10
C LEU A 67 -27.12 4.15 4.38
N GLN A 68 -27.20 2.90 4.88
CA GLN A 68 -26.02 2.05 5.07
C GLN A 68 -25.28 1.75 3.76
N TYR A 69 -25.99 1.47 2.68
CA TYR A 69 -25.37 1.28 1.37
C TYR A 69 -24.66 2.56 0.88
N GLY A 70 -25.26 3.73 1.10
CA GLY A 70 -24.61 5.02 0.86
C GLY A 70 -23.35 5.23 1.67
N LEU A 71 -23.37 4.87 2.96
CA LEU A 71 -22.20 4.92 3.85
C LEU A 71 -21.07 3.97 3.43
N LEU A 72 -21.40 2.80 2.87
CA LEU A 72 -20.40 1.87 2.32
C LEU A 72 -19.72 2.47 1.08
N ILE A 73 -20.49 3.05 0.15
CA ILE A 73 -19.93 3.74 -1.02
C ILE A 73 -19.05 4.90 -0.58
N PHE A 74 -19.52 5.71 0.37
CA PHE A 74 -18.75 6.82 0.92
C PHE A 74 -17.46 6.34 1.61
N GLY A 75 -17.54 5.29 2.43
CA GLY A 75 -16.37 4.67 3.07
C GLY A 75 -15.37 4.14 2.06
N ALA A 76 -15.83 3.50 0.98
CA ALA A 76 -14.99 3.06 -0.12
C ALA A 76 -14.31 4.25 -0.81
N ALA A 77 -15.05 5.32 -1.10
CA ALA A 77 -14.49 6.54 -1.71
C ALA A 77 -13.43 7.20 -0.81
N VAL A 78 -13.70 7.32 0.50
CA VAL A 78 -12.73 7.82 1.50
C VAL A 78 -11.50 6.93 1.54
N SER A 79 -11.66 5.60 1.47
CA SER A 79 -10.54 4.67 1.46
C SER A 79 -9.64 4.87 0.23
N VAL A 80 -10.21 5.12 -0.95
CA VAL A 80 -9.44 5.39 -2.17
C VAL A 80 -8.71 6.73 -2.06
N LEU A 81 -9.37 7.79 -1.57
CA LEU A 81 -8.74 9.08 -1.37
C LEU A 81 -7.56 9.01 -0.38
N LEU A 82 -7.75 8.32 0.75
CA LEU A 82 -6.67 8.09 1.72
C LEU A 82 -5.54 7.26 1.10
N GLN A 83 -5.84 6.22 0.32
CA GLN A 83 -4.82 5.42 -0.37
C GLN A 83 -3.97 6.27 -1.33
N GLU A 84 -4.57 7.22 -2.06
CA GLU A 84 -3.83 8.16 -2.93
C GLU A 84 -2.95 9.13 -2.13
N VAL A 85 -3.46 9.69 -1.02
CA VAL A 85 -2.69 10.59 -0.14
C VAL A 85 -1.48 9.86 0.46
N PHE A 86 -1.68 8.64 0.94
CA PHE A 86 -0.59 7.82 1.48
C PHE A 86 0.41 7.42 0.40
N ARG A 87 -0.04 7.17 -0.84
CA ARG A 87 0.86 6.93 -1.98
C ARG A 87 1.74 8.15 -2.28
N PHE A 88 1.17 9.34 -2.25
CA PHE A 88 1.93 10.57 -2.43
C PHE A 88 2.92 10.81 -1.28
N ALA A 89 2.49 10.60 -0.04
CA ALA A 89 3.37 10.68 1.14
C ALA A 89 4.54 9.69 1.04
N TYR A 90 4.26 8.46 0.62
CA TYR A 90 5.27 7.44 0.38
C TYR A 90 6.26 7.82 -0.74
N TYR A 91 5.77 8.39 -1.86
CA TYR A 91 6.63 8.92 -2.91
C TYR A 91 7.55 10.04 -2.41
N LYS A 92 7.02 10.97 -1.60
CA LYS A 92 7.82 12.03 -0.99
C LYS A 92 8.90 11.47 -0.05
N LEU A 93 8.56 10.45 0.74
CA LEU A 93 9.51 9.77 1.62
C LEU A 93 10.64 9.10 0.82
N LEU A 94 10.30 8.37 -0.25
CA LEU A 94 11.29 7.75 -1.14
C LEU A 94 12.19 8.78 -1.83
N ASN A 95 11.62 9.88 -2.29
CA ASN A 95 12.39 10.96 -2.92
C ASN A 95 13.37 11.59 -1.93
N PHE A 96 12.93 11.86 -0.70
CA PHE A 96 13.79 12.39 0.36
C PHE A 96 14.95 11.44 0.68
N TRP A 97 14.65 10.15 0.84
CA TRP A 97 15.67 9.15 1.14
C TRP A 97 16.67 8.97 -0.01
N SER A 98 16.21 9.08 -1.26
CA SER A 98 17.08 9.04 -2.44
C SER A 98 18.06 10.22 -2.47
N LEU A 99 17.63 11.41 -2.02
CA LEU A 99 18.49 12.59 -1.92
C LEU A 99 19.60 12.41 -0.87
N LEU A 100 19.25 11.86 0.30
CA LEU A 100 20.20 11.52 1.36
C LEU A 100 21.26 10.52 0.89
N ARG A 101 20.82 9.50 0.15
CA ARG A 101 21.72 8.52 -0.45
C ARG A 101 22.65 9.17 -1.47
N TYR A 102 22.16 10.03 -2.35
CA TYR A 102 22.99 10.75 -3.33
C TYR A 102 24.08 11.59 -2.64
N HIS A 103 23.72 12.30 -1.56
CA HIS A 103 24.68 13.08 -0.77
C HIS A 103 25.78 12.21 -0.13
N GLN A 104 25.43 11.03 0.40
CA GLN A 104 26.42 10.07 0.90
C GLN A 104 27.36 9.55 -0.20
N TRP A 105 26.84 9.27 -1.41
CA TRP A 105 27.68 8.86 -2.54
C TRP A 105 28.62 9.97 -3.01
N CYS A 106 28.18 11.24 -3.02
CA CYS A 106 29.05 12.37 -3.33
C CYS A 106 30.19 12.53 -2.31
N LEU A 107 29.91 12.38 -1.00
CA LEU A 107 30.94 12.43 0.04
C LEU A 107 31.93 11.26 -0.07
N LEU A 108 31.46 10.05 -0.37
CA LEU A 108 32.32 8.90 -0.64
C LEU A 108 33.20 9.14 -1.89
N CYS A 109 32.65 9.62 -2.99
CA CYS A 109 33.46 9.97 -4.17
C CYS A 109 34.51 11.03 -3.86
N TYR A 110 34.17 12.08 -3.09
CA TYR A 110 35.13 13.11 -2.71
C TYR A 110 36.27 12.56 -1.84
N GLN A 111 35.97 11.65 -0.92
CA GLN A 111 36.97 11.10 0.00
C GLN A 111 37.84 9.98 -0.59
N TYR A 112 37.39 9.32 -1.66
CA TYR A 112 38.16 8.27 -2.34
C TYR A 112 38.87 8.73 -3.63
N PHE A 113 38.46 9.85 -4.24
CA PHE A 113 39.03 10.38 -5.50
C PHE A 113 39.60 11.81 -5.38
N GLY A 114 39.62 12.40 -4.18
CA GLY A 114 40.22 13.71 -3.87
C GLY A 114 41.58 13.63 -3.21
#